data_AF-A0A357NB77-F1
#
_entry.id   AF-A0A357NB77-F1
#
_cell.length_a   1.000
_cell.length_b   1.000
_cell.length_c   1.000
_cell.angle_alpha   90.00
_cell.angle_beta   90.00
_cell.angle_gamma   90.00
#
_symmetry.space_group_name_H-M   'P 1'
#
loop_
_entity.id
_entity.type
_entity.pdbx_description
1 polymer ?
#
loop_
_entity_poly.entity_id
_entity_poly.type
_entity_poly.pdbx_seq_one_letter_code
_entity_poly.pdbx_strand_id
1 'polypeptide(L)'
;MNFLKNWKGILITAVLFIVNLWVIQFTDFDLYVQDRVYNFQTGTWPLAAVHARYGWLLYSGIKAALALFALLLISLYALSFTEKFAGLKQYRRVFICIVLSLALCPLIASEAKKVTNIYCPYQIERYGGDNPYVKPFSQYPADFVQRKKARGFPAGHAAGGFALLSLFFAFKERRHRIIFGSLGLAVGIFMGTYQI
;
A
#
# COMPACT_ATOMS: atom_id res chain seq x y z
N MET A 1 15.06 22.18 -7.39
CA MET A 1 13.66 21.68 -7.38
C MET A 1 12.99 22.25 -6.13
N ASN A 2 12.28 23.37 -6.27
CA ASN A 2 11.57 24.00 -5.15
C ASN A 2 10.29 23.21 -4.88
N PHE A 3 10.30 22.40 -3.82
CA PHE A 3 9.14 21.66 -3.33
C PHE A 3 7.91 22.57 -3.15
N LEU A 4 8.13 23.82 -2.73
CA LEU A 4 7.10 24.86 -2.56
C LEU A 4 6.44 25.34 -3.88
N LYS A 5 7.08 25.15 -5.05
CA LYS A 5 6.47 25.54 -6.34
C LYS A 5 5.38 24.57 -6.81
N ASN A 6 5.30 23.36 -6.22
CA ASN A 6 4.37 22.30 -6.61
C ASN A 6 3.16 22.16 -5.66
N TRP A 7 2.81 23.22 -4.91
CA TRP A 7 1.70 23.22 -3.95
C TRP A 7 0.38 22.75 -4.56
N LYS A 8 0.13 23.02 -5.85
CA LYS A 8 -1.05 22.53 -6.57
C LYS A 8 -1.14 21.00 -6.56
N GLY A 9 -0.03 20.31 -6.80
CA GLY A 9 0.02 18.85 -6.79
C GLY A 9 -0.21 18.29 -5.39
N ILE A 10 0.36 18.92 -4.37
CA ILE A 10 0.13 18.54 -2.96
C ILE A 10 -1.35 18.72 -2.61
N LEU A 11 -1.95 19.85 -2.99
CA LEU A 11 -3.36 20.14 -2.74
C LEU A 11 -4.28 19.14 -3.46
N ILE A 12 -4.02 18.84 -4.74
CA ILE A 12 -4.79 17.84 -5.50
C ILE A 12 -4.72 16.49 -4.80
N THR A 13 -3.53 16.01 -4.43
CA THR A 13 -3.38 14.73 -3.73
C THR A 13 -4.08 14.73 -2.37
N ALA A 14 -4.00 15.83 -1.62
CA ALA A 14 -4.69 15.97 -0.34
C ALA A 14 -6.22 15.93 -0.50
N VAL A 15 -6.75 16.64 -1.49
CA VAL A 15 -8.20 16.61 -1.82
C VAL A 15 -8.62 15.21 -2.25
N LEU A 16 -7.88 14.54 -3.12
CA LEU A 16 -8.17 13.16 -3.54
C LEU A 16 -8.14 12.18 -2.36
N PHE A 17 -7.20 12.36 -1.43
CA PHE A 17 -7.13 11.56 -0.21
C PHE A 17 -8.34 11.78 0.69
N ILE A 18 -8.75 13.04 0.91
CA ILE A 18 -9.96 13.36 1.69
C ILE A 18 -11.21 12.79 1.02
N VAL A 19 -11.35 12.95 -0.29
CA VAL A 19 -12.47 12.37 -1.06
C VAL A 19 -12.49 10.85 -0.93
N ASN A 20 -11.33 10.19 -1.01
CA ASN A 20 -11.24 8.74 -0.80
C ASN A 20 -11.71 8.32 0.60
N LEU A 21 -11.25 9.02 1.65
CA LEU A 21 -11.70 8.75 3.02
C LEU A 21 -13.21 8.99 3.18
N TRP A 22 -13.73 10.05 2.55
CA TRP A 22 -15.15 10.37 2.57
C TRP A 22 -15.99 9.26 1.91
N VAL A 23 -15.58 8.79 0.72
CA VAL A 23 -16.25 7.67 0.04
C VAL A 23 -16.23 6.41 0.91
N ILE A 24 -15.08 6.04 1.47
CA ILE A 24 -14.97 4.81 2.28
C ILE A 24 -15.80 4.93 3.57
N GLN A 25 -15.86 6.10 4.19
CA GLN A 25 -16.60 6.30 5.44
C GLN A 25 -18.11 6.33 5.23
N PHE A 26 -18.59 6.99 4.18
CA PHE A 26 -20.02 7.30 4.00
C PHE A 26 -20.71 6.43 2.94
N THR A 27 -19.99 5.54 2.26
CA THR A 27 -20.56 4.63 1.26
C THR A 27 -20.06 3.21 1.47
N ASP A 28 -20.83 2.23 1.01
CA ASP A 28 -20.47 0.80 1.04
C ASP A 28 -19.69 0.37 -0.20
N PHE A 29 -18.87 1.27 -0.76
CA PHE A 29 -18.13 0.99 -1.99
C PHE A 29 -17.16 -0.21 -1.84
N ASP A 30 -16.56 -0.37 -0.67
CA ASP A 30 -15.72 -1.52 -0.33
C ASP A 30 -16.51 -2.83 -0.35
N LEU A 31 -17.71 -2.87 0.24
CA LEU A 31 -18.60 -4.03 0.20
C LEU A 31 -19.12 -4.30 -1.23
N TYR A 32 -19.47 -3.24 -1.97
CA TYR A 32 -19.92 -3.35 -3.36
C TYR A 32 -18.89 -4.06 -4.26
N VAL A 33 -17.60 -3.77 -4.06
CA VAL A 33 -16.50 -4.43 -4.75
C VAL A 33 -16.33 -5.87 -4.25
N GLN A 34 -16.27 -6.07 -2.94
CA GLN A 34 -16.06 -7.39 -2.33
C GLN A 34 -17.18 -8.38 -2.68
N ASP A 35 -18.44 -7.93 -2.71
CA ASP A 35 -19.61 -8.74 -3.07
C ASP A 35 -19.54 -9.30 -4.50
N ARG A 36 -18.83 -8.64 -5.41
CA ARG A 36 -18.63 -9.11 -6.80
C ARG A 36 -17.50 -10.11 -6.93
N VAL A 37 -16.61 -10.16 -5.94
CA VAL A 37 -15.48 -11.06 -5.92
C VAL A 37 -15.83 -12.32 -5.11
N TYR A 38 -16.52 -12.16 -3.99
CA TYR A 38 -16.91 -13.28 -3.14
C TYR A 38 -18.01 -14.14 -3.76
N ASN A 39 -17.84 -15.47 -3.73
CA ASN A 39 -18.88 -16.38 -4.16
C ASN A 39 -19.78 -16.75 -2.97
N PHE A 40 -20.95 -16.12 -2.90
CA PHE A 40 -21.94 -16.38 -1.85
C PHE A 40 -22.59 -17.77 -1.92
N GLN A 41 -22.58 -18.44 -3.08
CA GLN A 41 -23.16 -19.78 -3.20
C GLN A 41 -22.25 -20.84 -2.58
N THR A 42 -20.94 -20.70 -2.77
CA THR A 42 -19.94 -21.65 -2.25
C THR A 42 -19.29 -21.19 -0.94
N GLY A 43 -19.49 -19.94 -0.54
CA GLY A 43 -18.87 -19.35 0.64
C GLY A 43 -17.36 -19.11 0.51
N THR A 44 -16.86 -18.93 -0.72
CA THR A 44 -15.40 -18.93 -0.99
C THR A 44 -14.91 -17.66 -1.67
N TRP A 45 -13.66 -17.28 -1.35
CA TRP A 45 -12.90 -16.26 -2.04
C TRP A 45 -12.16 -16.87 -3.25
N PRO A 46 -12.21 -16.26 -4.45
CA PRO A 46 -11.58 -16.79 -5.66
C PRO A 46 -10.07 -17.05 -5.52
N LEU A 47 -9.38 -16.22 -4.73
CA LEU A 47 -7.94 -16.31 -4.53
C LEU A 47 -7.52 -17.18 -3.34
N ALA A 48 -8.46 -17.81 -2.62
CA ALA A 48 -8.14 -18.62 -1.45
C ALA A 48 -7.13 -19.74 -1.76
N ALA A 49 -7.32 -20.46 -2.88
CA ALA A 49 -6.39 -21.51 -3.31
C ALA A 49 -5.02 -20.96 -3.72
N VAL A 50 -4.99 -19.77 -4.34
CA VAL A 50 -3.75 -19.08 -4.72
C VAL A 50 -3.00 -18.64 -3.48
N HIS A 51 -3.67 -18.11 -2.46
CA HIS A 51 -3.06 -17.74 -1.19
C HIS A 51 -2.49 -18.95 -0.46
N ALA A 52 -3.22 -20.07 -0.45
CA ALA A 52 -2.75 -21.30 0.18
C ALA A 52 -1.46 -21.83 -0.49
N ARG A 53 -1.37 -21.77 -1.82
CA ARG A 53 -0.22 -22.30 -2.58
C ARG A 53 0.96 -21.32 -2.71
N TYR A 54 0.67 -20.05 -2.95
CA TYR A 54 1.66 -19.01 -3.29
C TYR A 54 1.74 -17.88 -2.27
N GLY A 55 1.12 -18.04 -1.09
CA GLY A 55 1.13 -17.04 -0.03
C GLY A 55 2.54 -16.64 0.40
N TRP A 56 3.49 -17.59 0.45
CA TRP A 56 4.90 -17.31 0.75
C TRP A 56 5.51 -16.32 -0.25
N LEU A 57 5.18 -16.43 -1.53
CA LEU A 57 5.71 -15.55 -2.58
C LEU A 57 5.00 -14.20 -2.56
N LEU A 58 3.67 -14.20 -2.55
CA LEU A 58 2.86 -12.98 -2.64
C LEU A 58 2.96 -12.11 -1.38
N TYR A 59 2.94 -12.72 -0.20
CA TYR A 59 2.94 -11.98 1.06
C TYR A 59 4.35 -11.72 1.60
N SER A 60 5.25 -12.71 1.54
CA SER A 60 6.60 -12.58 2.11
C SER A 60 7.65 -12.29 1.04
N GLY A 61 7.57 -12.95 -0.11
CA GLY A 61 8.52 -12.81 -1.21
C GLY A 61 8.57 -11.39 -1.78
N ILE A 62 7.43 -10.79 -2.10
CA ILE A 62 7.40 -9.41 -2.62
C ILE A 62 7.90 -8.40 -1.58
N LYS A 63 7.58 -8.59 -0.29
CA LYS A 63 8.15 -7.77 0.78
C LYS A 63 9.67 -7.88 0.84
N ALA A 64 10.20 -9.10 0.74
CA ALA A 64 11.63 -9.33 0.70
C ALA A 64 12.26 -8.67 -0.53
N ALA A 65 11.63 -8.74 -1.70
CA ALA A 65 12.11 -8.07 -2.92
C ALA A 65 12.16 -6.54 -2.75
N LEU A 66 11.13 -5.92 -2.18
CA LEU A 66 11.12 -4.49 -1.87
C LEU A 66 12.20 -4.11 -0.85
N ALA A 67 12.41 -4.94 0.17
CA ALA A 67 13.45 -4.73 1.18
C ALA A 67 14.86 -4.86 0.58
N LEU A 68 15.11 -5.87 -0.26
CA LEU A 68 16.38 -6.05 -0.97
C LEU A 68 16.64 -4.88 -1.93
N PHE A 69 15.61 -4.39 -2.61
CA PHE A 69 15.73 -3.20 -3.45
C PHE A 69 16.09 -1.96 -2.61
N ALA A 70 15.44 -1.75 -1.46
CA ALA A 70 15.80 -0.67 -0.55
C ALA A 70 17.26 -0.79 -0.05
N LEU A 71 17.69 -2.00 0.33
CA LEU A 71 19.07 -2.27 0.76
C LEU A 71 20.08 -1.96 -0.35
N LEU A 72 19.78 -2.36 -1.60
CA LEU A 72 20.60 -2.00 -2.76
C LEU A 72 20.74 -0.49 -2.90
N LEU A 73 19.65 0.27 -2.79
CA LEU A 73 19.68 1.72 -2.87
C LEU A 73 20.45 2.36 -1.71
N ILE A 74 20.38 1.80 -0.49
CA ILE A 74 21.18 2.22 0.66
C ILE A 74 22.67 1.97 0.38
N SER A 75 23.03 0.81 -0.15
CA SER A 75 24.41 0.50 -0.53
C SER A 75 24.93 1.45 -1.61
N LEU A 76 24.14 1.73 -2.66
CA LEU A 76 24.50 2.70 -3.69
C LEU A 76 24.62 4.13 -3.14
N TYR A 77 23.75 4.49 -2.20
CA TYR A 77 23.84 5.76 -1.48
C TYR A 77 25.15 5.86 -0.69
N ALA A 78 25.52 4.82 0.06
CA ALA A 78 26.79 4.79 0.80
C ALA A 78 28.01 4.85 -0.14
N LEU A 79 28.01 4.05 -1.21
CA LEU A 79 29.09 4.04 -2.22
C LEU A 79 29.25 5.38 -2.92
N SER A 80 28.17 6.17 -3.05
CA SER A 80 28.23 7.50 -3.68
C SER A 80 29.14 8.49 -2.95
N PHE A 81 29.54 8.22 -1.69
CA PHE A 81 30.50 9.03 -0.93
C PHE A 81 31.97 8.72 -1.23
N THR A 82 32.23 7.64 -1.97
CA THR A 82 33.59 7.28 -2.39
C THR A 82 33.95 7.95 -3.71
N GLU A 83 35.23 8.29 -3.90
CA GLU A 83 35.70 8.90 -5.16
C GLU A 83 35.63 7.93 -6.35
N LYS A 84 35.74 6.62 -6.09
CA LYS A 84 35.58 5.56 -7.11
C LYS A 84 34.23 5.61 -7.82
N PHE A 85 33.18 6.10 -7.14
CA PHE A 85 31.82 6.17 -7.66
C PHE A 85 31.28 7.60 -7.71
N ALA A 86 32.11 8.58 -8.10
CA ALA A 86 31.73 9.98 -8.19
C ALA A 86 30.47 10.23 -9.04
N GLY A 87 30.21 9.41 -10.07
CA GLY A 87 29.00 9.48 -10.90
C GLY A 87 27.68 9.25 -10.14
N LEU A 88 27.72 8.59 -8.97
CA LEU A 88 26.56 8.35 -8.12
C LEU A 88 26.17 9.57 -7.27
N LYS A 89 27.08 10.55 -7.10
CA LYS A 89 26.86 11.74 -6.26
C LYS A 89 25.57 12.48 -6.66
N GLN A 90 25.27 12.53 -7.97
CA GLN A 90 24.06 13.19 -8.49
C GLN A 90 22.73 12.49 -8.14
N TYR A 91 22.77 11.20 -7.78
CA TYR A 91 21.58 10.38 -7.50
C TYR A 91 21.26 10.23 -6.00
N ARG A 92 22.11 10.76 -5.11
CA ARG A 92 21.92 10.66 -3.64
C ARG A 92 20.52 11.01 -3.16
N ARG A 93 19.98 12.13 -3.66
CA ARG A 93 18.63 12.60 -3.32
C ARG A 93 17.55 11.63 -3.80
N VAL A 94 17.74 11.01 -4.96
CA VAL A 94 16.81 10.04 -5.51
C VAL A 94 16.81 8.77 -4.66
N PHE A 95 18.00 8.23 -4.34
CA PHE A 95 18.12 7.03 -3.52
C PHE A 95 17.45 7.20 -2.15
N ILE A 96 17.74 8.28 -1.43
CA ILE A 96 17.14 8.52 -0.12
C ILE A 96 15.63 8.74 -0.21
N CYS A 97 15.12 9.43 -1.24
CA CYS A 97 13.69 9.62 -1.42
C CYS A 97 12.95 8.28 -1.64
N ILE A 98 13.51 7.38 -2.46
CA ILE A 98 12.90 6.07 -2.71
C ILE A 98 12.94 5.21 -1.44
N VAL A 99 14.09 5.17 -0.75
CA VAL A 99 14.25 4.41 0.51
C VAL A 99 13.27 4.92 1.57
N LEU A 100 13.16 6.24 1.74
CA LEU A 100 12.20 6.83 2.67
C LEU A 100 10.76 6.52 2.27
N SER A 101 10.42 6.51 0.97
CA SER A 101 9.09 6.12 0.50
C SER A 101 8.78 4.66 0.83
N LEU A 102 9.73 3.75 0.54
CA LEU A 102 9.61 2.32 0.82
C LEU A 102 9.51 2.00 2.31
N ALA A 103 10.05 2.86 3.18
CA ALA A 103 9.92 2.73 4.63
C ALA A 103 8.64 3.37 5.17
N LEU A 104 8.40 4.64 4.86
CA LEU A 104 7.35 5.46 5.47
C LEU A 104 5.96 5.07 4.99
N CYS A 105 5.75 4.78 3.70
CA CYS A 105 4.42 4.43 3.18
C CYS A 105 3.81 3.20 3.89
N PRO A 106 4.47 2.02 3.91
CA PRO A 106 3.94 0.86 4.62
C PRO A 106 3.91 1.05 6.15
N LEU A 107 4.85 1.83 6.72
CA LEU A 107 4.82 2.15 8.16
C LEU A 107 3.57 2.95 8.52
N ILE A 108 3.28 4.03 7.79
CA ILE A 108 2.08 4.85 8.00
C ILE A 108 0.82 3.98 7.86
N ALA A 109 0.76 3.11 6.84
CA ALA A 109 -0.37 2.19 6.68
C ALA A 109 -0.48 1.18 7.85
N SER A 110 0.66 0.71 8.37
CA SER A 110 0.74 -0.21 9.51
C SER A 110 0.35 0.45 10.84
N GLU A 111 0.61 1.74 11.01
CA GLU A 111 0.16 2.48 12.18
C GLU A 111 -1.31 2.86 12.06
N ALA A 112 -1.74 3.34 10.88
CA ALA A 112 -3.13 3.70 10.61
C ALA A 112 -4.08 2.53 10.87
N LYS A 113 -3.72 1.29 10.50
CA LYS A 113 -4.58 0.11 10.75
C LYS A 113 -4.79 -0.22 12.22
N LYS A 114 -3.90 0.23 13.11
CA LYS A 114 -4.09 0.10 14.56
C LYS A 114 -5.15 1.08 15.07
N VAL A 115 -5.31 2.21 14.38
CA VAL A 115 -6.28 3.26 14.72
C VAL A 115 -7.65 2.92 14.15
N THR A 116 -7.73 2.56 12.87
CA THR A 116 -8.99 2.18 12.21
C THR A 116 -9.56 0.88 12.77
N ASN A 117 -8.69 -0.06 13.17
CA ASN A 117 -9.06 -1.31 13.82
C ASN A 117 -10.14 -2.08 13.06
N ILE A 118 -10.03 -2.18 11.72
CA ILE A 118 -11.01 -2.85 10.85
C ILE A 118 -10.62 -4.31 10.59
N TYR A 119 -11.60 -5.23 10.59
CA TYR A 119 -11.41 -6.63 10.22
C TYR A 119 -11.23 -6.83 8.72
N CYS A 120 -10.44 -7.84 8.33
CA CYS A 120 -10.35 -8.21 6.92
C CYS A 120 -11.70 -8.78 6.42
N PRO A 121 -11.97 -8.71 5.10
CA PRO A 121 -13.21 -9.22 4.51
C PRO A 121 -13.57 -10.65 4.94
N TYR A 122 -12.64 -11.60 4.86
CA TYR A 122 -12.91 -13.00 5.26
C TYR A 122 -13.23 -13.19 6.77
N GLN A 123 -13.07 -12.15 7.59
CA GLN A 123 -13.32 -12.20 9.03
C GLN A 123 -14.67 -11.61 9.42
N ILE A 124 -15.38 -10.92 8.51
CA ILE A 124 -16.67 -10.30 8.83
C ILE A 124 -17.85 -11.24 8.52
N GLU A 125 -18.94 -11.08 9.25
CA GLU A 125 -20.17 -11.90 9.15
C GLU A 125 -20.69 -12.02 7.72
N ARG A 126 -20.64 -10.92 6.95
CA ARG A 126 -21.09 -10.88 5.55
C ARG A 126 -20.43 -11.94 4.66
N TYR A 127 -19.16 -12.28 4.94
CA TYR A 127 -18.37 -13.21 4.12
C TYR A 127 -18.02 -14.51 4.87
N GLY A 128 -18.84 -14.87 5.87
CA GLY A 128 -18.71 -16.12 6.63
C GLY A 128 -17.76 -16.07 7.82
N GLY A 129 -17.35 -14.88 8.26
CA GLY A 129 -16.62 -14.70 9.53
C GLY A 129 -17.55 -14.41 10.72
N ASP A 130 -16.96 -14.04 11.86
CA ASP A 130 -17.67 -13.88 13.14
C ASP A 130 -17.64 -12.43 13.68
N ASN A 131 -17.18 -11.47 12.87
CA ASN A 131 -17.00 -10.08 13.33
C ASN A 131 -17.95 -9.13 12.59
N PRO A 132 -18.47 -8.09 13.26
CA PRO A 132 -19.33 -7.12 12.62
C PRO A 132 -18.54 -6.27 11.62
N TYR A 133 -19.22 -5.87 10.56
CA TYR A 133 -18.71 -4.87 9.64
C TYR A 133 -18.79 -3.47 10.27
N VAL A 134 -17.68 -2.71 10.20
CA VAL A 134 -17.62 -1.32 10.68
C VAL A 134 -16.83 -0.45 9.69
N LYS A 135 -17.21 0.83 9.60
CA LYS A 135 -16.47 1.84 8.83
C LYS A 135 -15.22 2.30 9.57
N PRO A 136 -14.20 2.84 8.88
CA PRO A 136 -12.91 3.19 9.49
C PRO A 136 -12.97 4.15 10.68
N PHE A 137 -13.95 5.05 10.71
CA PHE A 137 -14.12 6.04 11.78
C PHE A 137 -15.40 5.82 12.59
N SER A 138 -15.98 4.62 12.52
CA SER A 138 -17.17 4.24 13.30
C SER A 138 -16.80 3.37 14.49
N GLN A 139 -17.62 3.44 15.54
CA GLN A 139 -17.47 2.58 16.70
C GLN A 139 -18.03 1.18 16.43
N TYR A 140 -17.48 0.19 17.12
CA TYR A 140 -18.05 -1.15 17.17
C TYR A 140 -19.39 -1.15 17.92
N PRO A 141 -20.30 -2.09 17.61
CA PRO A 141 -21.52 -2.30 18.38
C PRO A 141 -21.21 -2.46 19.87
N ALA A 142 -22.05 -1.90 20.74
CA ALA A 142 -21.79 -1.85 22.18
C ALA A 142 -21.76 -3.24 22.85
N ASP A 143 -22.46 -4.20 22.27
CA ASP A 143 -22.54 -5.60 22.67
C ASP A 143 -21.41 -6.47 22.09
N PHE A 144 -20.64 -5.94 21.14
CA PHE A 144 -19.53 -6.67 20.54
C PHE A 144 -18.27 -6.62 21.41
N VAL A 145 -17.85 -7.78 21.90
CA VAL A 145 -16.59 -7.93 22.64
C VAL A 145 -15.45 -8.28 21.70
N GLN A 146 -14.61 -7.29 21.39
CA GLN A 146 -13.48 -7.48 20.50
C GLN A 146 -12.38 -8.34 21.15
N ARG A 147 -12.31 -9.63 20.77
CA ARG A 147 -11.32 -10.58 21.31
C ARG A 147 -9.90 -10.35 20.81
N LYS A 148 -9.75 -9.82 19.59
CA LYS A 148 -8.45 -9.57 18.95
C LYS A 148 -8.50 -8.25 18.19
N LYS A 149 -7.41 -7.47 18.26
CA LYS A 149 -7.27 -6.23 17.47
C LYS A 149 -7.26 -6.55 15.99
N ALA A 150 -8.05 -5.81 15.23
CA ALA A 150 -8.15 -5.97 13.79
C ALA A 150 -7.15 -5.06 13.06
N ARG A 151 -6.72 -5.47 11.86
CA ARG A 151 -5.59 -4.87 11.13
C ARG A 151 -5.76 -4.87 9.60
N GLY A 152 -7.00 -4.98 9.12
CA GLY A 152 -7.37 -5.18 7.72
C GLY A 152 -7.19 -3.95 6.84
N PHE A 153 -7.47 -2.75 7.34
CA PHE A 153 -7.42 -1.52 6.56
C PHE A 153 -6.62 -0.42 7.26
N PRO A 154 -5.74 0.35 6.58
CA PRO A 154 -5.38 0.22 5.17
C PRO A 154 -4.43 -0.95 4.87
N ALA A 155 -4.37 -1.33 3.59
CA ALA A 155 -3.55 -2.41 3.07
C ALA A 155 -2.04 -2.07 3.09
N GLY A 156 -1.26 -2.78 3.92
CA GLY A 156 0.17 -2.50 4.10
C GLY A 156 1.02 -2.92 2.91
N HIS A 157 0.68 -4.04 2.25
CA HIS A 157 1.41 -4.49 1.06
C HIS A 157 1.14 -3.57 -0.12
N ALA A 158 -0.11 -3.19 -0.36
CA ALA A 158 -0.45 -2.17 -1.38
C ALA A 158 0.34 -0.88 -1.15
N ALA A 159 0.41 -0.38 0.10
CA ALA A 159 1.20 0.81 0.43
C ALA A 159 2.70 0.64 0.11
N GLY A 160 3.27 -0.54 0.35
CA GLY A 160 4.65 -0.86 -0.04
C GLY A 160 4.85 -0.87 -1.57
N GLY A 161 3.89 -1.41 -2.33
CA GLY A 161 3.94 -1.39 -3.79
C GLY A 161 3.79 0.02 -4.36
N PHE A 162 2.81 0.80 -3.89
CA PHE A 162 2.61 2.19 -4.32
C PHE A 162 3.77 3.11 -3.92
N ALA A 163 4.58 2.75 -2.92
CA ALA A 163 5.80 3.49 -2.62
C ALA A 163 6.79 3.54 -3.80
N LEU A 164 6.73 2.57 -4.73
CA LEU A 164 7.51 2.58 -5.97
C LEU A 164 7.09 3.67 -6.96
N LEU A 165 5.95 4.34 -6.77
CA LEU A 165 5.64 5.58 -7.52
C LEU A 165 6.72 6.64 -7.36
N SER A 166 7.51 6.58 -6.27
CA SER A 166 8.70 7.42 -6.09
C SER A 166 9.72 7.29 -7.22
N LEU A 167 9.76 6.15 -7.93
CA LEU A 167 10.62 5.95 -9.11
C LEU A 167 10.30 6.91 -10.26
N PHE A 168 9.07 7.44 -10.33
CA PHE A 168 8.73 8.51 -11.27
C PHE A 168 9.68 9.71 -11.15
N PHE A 169 10.15 10.01 -9.92
CA PHE A 169 11.04 11.14 -9.64
C PHE A 169 12.52 10.81 -9.83
N ALA A 170 12.87 9.54 -10.08
CA ALA A 170 14.25 9.12 -10.28
C ALA A 170 14.82 9.57 -11.64
N PHE A 171 13.97 9.75 -12.64
CA PHE A 171 14.38 10.01 -14.01
C PHE A 171 14.15 11.47 -14.42
N LYS A 172 14.97 11.99 -15.34
CA LYS A 172 14.78 13.35 -15.91
C LYS A 172 13.90 13.30 -17.16
N GLU A 173 14.12 12.30 -18.01
CA GLU A 173 13.40 12.13 -19.27
C GLU A 173 11.96 11.68 -19.04
N ARG A 174 11.01 12.37 -19.70
CA ARG A 174 9.57 12.12 -19.55
C ARG A 174 9.19 10.67 -19.82
N ARG A 175 9.78 10.04 -20.84
CA ARG A 175 9.54 8.64 -21.20
C ARG A 175 9.83 7.70 -20.02
N HIS A 176 11.03 7.81 -19.45
CA HIS A 176 11.44 6.99 -18.31
C HIS A 176 10.58 7.26 -17.07
N ARG A 177 10.22 8.52 -16.80
CA ARG A 177 9.29 8.84 -15.69
C ARG A 177 7.99 8.09 -15.81
N ILE A 178 7.37 8.10 -17.00
CA ILE A 178 6.10 7.42 -17.25
C ILE A 178 6.27 5.91 -17.09
N ILE A 179 7.31 5.31 -17.68
CA ILE A 179 7.54 3.86 -17.59
C ILE A 179 7.66 3.42 -16.12
N PHE A 180 8.54 4.05 -15.35
CA PHE A 180 8.79 3.65 -13.97
C PHE A 180 7.68 4.07 -13.00
N GLY A 181 6.99 5.18 -13.28
CA GLY A 181 5.77 5.55 -12.57
C GLY A 181 4.64 4.53 -12.79
N SER A 182 4.41 4.13 -14.05
CA SER A 182 3.43 3.10 -14.39
C SER A 182 3.80 1.74 -13.79
N LEU A 183 5.09 1.39 -13.75
CA LEU A 183 5.56 0.19 -13.06
C LEU A 183 5.20 0.22 -11.57
N GLY A 184 5.49 1.33 -10.87
CA GLY A 184 5.14 1.49 -9.47
C GLY A 184 3.63 1.42 -9.22
N LEU A 185 2.84 2.03 -10.11
CA LEU A 185 1.39 1.95 -10.07
C LEU A 185 0.89 0.50 -10.24
N ALA A 186 1.42 -0.20 -11.25
CA ALA A 186 1.05 -1.58 -11.53
C ALA A 186 1.39 -2.53 -10.36
N VAL A 187 2.58 -2.38 -9.76
CA VAL A 187 2.98 -3.16 -8.58
C VAL A 187 2.06 -2.85 -7.39
N GLY A 188 1.74 -1.58 -7.14
CA GLY A 188 0.80 -1.20 -6.07
C GLY A 188 -0.59 -1.79 -6.25
N ILE A 189 -1.16 -1.70 -7.45
CA ILE A 189 -2.46 -2.30 -7.79
C ILE A 189 -2.41 -3.81 -7.62
N PHE A 190 -1.41 -4.47 -8.21
CA PHE A 190 -1.23 -5.92 -8.08
C PHE A 190 -1.15 -6.36 -6.60
N MET A 191 -0.39 -5.61 -5.80
CA MET A 191 -0.26 -5.85 -4.37
C MET A 191 -1.53 -5.58 -3.56
N GLY A 192 -2.43 -4.73 -4.05
CA GLY A 192 -3.77 -4.57 -3.47
C GLY A 192 -4.71 -5.68 -3.88
N THR A 193 -4.72 -6.07 -5.15
CA THR A 193 -5.67 -7.04 -5.69
C THR A 193 -5.52 -8.44 -5.10
N TYR A 194 -4.30 -8.89 -4.80
CA TYR A 194 -4.15 -10.20 -4.16
C TYR A 194 -4.51 -10.17 -2.67
N GLN A 195 -4.79 -9.03 -2.06
CA GLN A 195 -5.24 -8.97 -0.65
C GLN A 195 -6.76 -9.06 -0.49
N ILE A 196 -7.47 -9.11 -1.61
CA ILE A 196 -8.90 -9.38 -1.68
C ILE A 196 -9.14 -10.87 -1.46
#